data_AF-A0A8H8MVV1-F1
#
_entry.id   AF-A0A8H8MVV1-F1
#
_cell.length_a   1.000
_cell.length_b   1.000
_cell.length_c   1.000
_cell.angle_alpha   90.00
_cell.angle_beta   90.00
_cell.angle_gamma   90.00
#
_symmetry.space_group_name_H-M   'P 1'
#
loop_
_entity.id
_entity.type
_entity.pdbx_description
1 polymer ?
#
loop_
_entity_poly.entity_id
_entity_poly.type
_entity_poly.pdbx_seq_one_letter_code
_entity_poly.pdbx_strand_id
1 'polypeptide(L)'
;MSYDANRITELLAQLQNSSAFQNTVTPNPSSQTPAQQPENTDIGASANHTSPAAHSSTTTPQASSSPSIFELLSRLNPDAAPSGLTELPLPSPVPKSSQQDATTDPSPVSGAPPALNLRYMTVQQALPHISKLVQRAEFRDKIKRMQDRQNLLEQSLYSDQQEVLTRHEERVGYARNRATIIGVPLSDKENEELASQLAADLKKFHQGRLLVAWDAQRTKQQKEMEALGVPCMFVTSEQAALQRQQKVLRILLESINESEDME
;
A
#
# COMPACT_ATOMS: atom_id res chain seq x y z
N MET A 1 -6.31 28.09 -2.48
CA MET A 1 -6.06 27.53 -3.82
C MET A 1 -7.30 27.81 -4.66
N SER A 2 -7.25 28.76 -5.59
CA SER A 2 -8.36 29.06 -6.49
C SER A 2 -8.31 28.08 -7.66
N TYR A 3 -9.37 27.29 -7.85
CA TYR A 3 -9.51 26.46 -9.04
C TYR A 3 -9.81 27.37 -10.23
N ASP A 4 -8.99 27.28 -11.26
CA ASP A 4 -9.12 28.08 -12.47
C ASP A 4 -10.32 27.57 -13.27
N ALA A 5 -11.39 28.37 -13.35
CA ALA A 5 -12.66 27.98 -13.96
C ALA A 5 -12.48 27.55 -15.43
N ASN A 6 -11.49 28.12 -16.11
CA ASN A 6 -11.15 27.80 -17.49
C ASN A 6 -10.58 26.39 -17.65
N ARG A 7 -9.88 25.88 -16.63
CA ARG A 7 -9.30 24.53 -16.68
C ARG A 7 -10.37 23.46 -16.49
N ILE A 8 -11.42 23.78 -15.72
CA ILE A 8 -12.56 22.88 -15.50
C ILE A 8 -13.39 22.75 -16.79
N THR A 9 -13.64 23.86 -17.49
CA THR A 9 -14.37 23.83 -18.76
C THR A 9 -13.61 23.08 -19.85
N GLU A 10 -12.28 23.22 -19.91
CA GLU A 10 -11.43 22.49 -20.84
C GLU A 10 -11.43 20.97 -20.56
N LEU A 11 -11.33 20.57 -19.29
CA LEU A 11 -11.45 19.18 -18.88
C LEU A 11 -12.82 18.58 -19.21
N LEU A 12 -13.90 19.35 -19.05
CA LEU A 12 -15.25 18.90 -19.42
C LEU A 12 -15.38 18.68 -20.93
N ALA A 13 -14.84 19.59 -21.74
CA ALA A 13 -14.84 19.47 -23.20
C ALA A 13 -14.00 18.26 -23.66
N GLN A 14 -12.87 18.00 -22.99
CA GLN A 14 -12.02 16.85 -23.26
C GLN A 14 -12.70 15.51 -22.90
N LEU A 15 -13.48 15.50 -21.81
CA LEU A 15 -14.29 14.33 -21.41
C LEU A 15 -15.43 14.06 -22.39
N GLN A 16 -16.12 15.10 -22.87
CA GLN A 16 -17.21 14.96 -23.85
C GLN A 16 -16.72 14.43 -25.21
N ASN A 17 -15.50 14.78 -25.63
CA ASN A 17 -14.90 14.27 -26.85
C ASN A 17 -14.22 12.90 -26.68
N SER A 18 -14.17 12.35 -25.47
CA SER A 18 -13.57 11.04 -25.22
C SER A 18 -14.53 9.91 -25.62
N SER A 19 -14.06 9.03 -26.50
CA SER A 19 -14.77 7.83 -26.95
C SER A 19 -15.08 6.83 -25.82
N ALA A 20 -14.38 6.93 -24.67
CA ALA A 20 -14.69 6.15 -23.47
C ALA A 20 -16.05 6.52 -22.86
N PHE A 21 -16.47 7.79 -22.97
CA PHE A 21 -17.74 8.26 -22.42
C PHE A 21 -18.93 7.94 -23.36
N GLN A 22 -18.73 7.97 -24.68
CA GLN A 22 -19.80 7.62 -25.64
C GLN A 22 -20.26 6.15 -25.51
N ASN A 23 -19.37 5.24 -25.16
CA ASN A 23 -19.71 3.83 -24.99
C ASN A 23 -20.56 3.54 -23.73
N THR A 24 -20.64 4.47 -22.78
CA THR A 24 -21.43 4.30 -21.55
C THR A 24 -22.77 5.04 -21.58
N VAL A 25 -22.87 6.13 -22.34
CA VAL A 25 -24.09 6.98 -22.37
C VAL A 25 -25.10 6.54 -23.44
N THR A 26 -24.72 5.68 -24.39
CA THR A 26 -25.65 5.18 -25.41
C THR A 26 -26.13 3.77 -25.03
N PRO A 27 -27.25 3.60 -24.31
CA PRO A 27 -27.84 2.29 -24.09
C PRO A 27 -28.29 1.71 -25.44
N ASN A 28 -27.69 0.58 -25.79
CA ASN A 28 -27.99 -0.22 -26.96
C ASN A 28 -29.51 -0.57 -27.01
N PRO A 29 -30.31 -0.07 -27.97
CA PRO A 29 -31.73 -0.37 -28.06
C PRO A 29 -31.94 -1.69 -28.79
N SER A 30 -31.51 -2.80 -28.20
CA SER A 30 -31.75 -4.14 -28.75
C SER A 30 -32.02 -5.13 -27.61
N SER A 31 -33.21 -5.06 -27.02
CA SER A 31 -33.78 -6.17 -26.25
C SER A 31 -35.29 -6.12 -26.42
N GLN A 32 -35.74 -6.81 -27.47
CA GLN A 32 -37.13 -7.15 -27.69
C GLN A 32 -37.66 -7.96 -26.50
N THR A 33 -38.77 -7.48 -25.98
CA THR A 33 -39.66 -8.14 -25.04
C THR A 33 -40.31 -9.38 -25.68
N PRO A 34 -40.19 -10.60 -25.13
CA PRO A 34 -41.13 -11.66 -25.41
C PRO A 34 -42.25 -11.62 -24.37
N ALA A 35 -43.48 -11.45 -24.86
CA ALA A 35 -44.71 -11.58 -24.10
C ALA A 35 -44.81 -12.98 -23.49
N GLN A 36 -45.05 -13.06 -22.18
CA GLN A 36 -45.47 -14.29 -21.51
C GLN A 36 -47.00 -14.31 -21.42
N GLN A 37 -47.60 -15.28 -22.12
CA GLN A 37 -48.93 -15.82 -21.78
C GLN A 37 -48.77 -16.97 -20.76
N PRO A 38 -49.77 -17.20 -19.90
CA PRO A 38 -49.80 -18.35 -18.99
C PRO A 38 -50.57 -19.52 -19.62
N GLU A 39 -50.11 -20.77 -19.45
CA GLU A 39 -50.97 -21.94 -19.16
C GLU A 39 -50.18 -23.25 -18.99
N ASN A 40 -50.58 -23.98 -17.94
CA ASN A 40 -50.71 -25.43 -17.80
C ASN A 40 -49.48 -26.36 -17.59
N THR A 41 -49.37 -26.81 -16.34
CA THR A 41 -49.34 -28.20 -15.84
C THR A 41 -49.12 -29.32 -16.88
N ASP A 42 -48.04 -30.10 -16.76
CA ASP A 42 -48.13 -31.56 -16.51
C ASP A 42 -46.75 -32.20 -16.17
N ILE A 43 -46.86 -33.35 -15.51
CA ILE A 43 -45.88 -34.26 -14.90
C ILE A 43 -45.14 -35.09 -15.97
N GLY A 44 -43.86 -35.43 -15.75
CA GLY A 44 -43.29 -36.63 -16.38
C GLY A 44 -41.78 -36.66 -16.59
N ALA A 45 -41.15 -37.68 -16.01
CA ALA A 45 -39.74 -38.04 -16.12
C ALA A 45 -39.22 -38.30 -17.55
N SER A 46 -37.96 -37.96 -17.82
CA SER A 46 -36.97 -38.91 -18.37
C SER A 46 -35.58 -38.30 -18.55
N ALA A 47 -34.62 -39.22 -18.52
CA ALA A 47 -33.20 -39.02 -18.51
C ALA A 47 -32.59 -38.60 -19.85
N ASN A 48 -31.30 -38.25 -19.73
CA ASN A 48 -30.21 -38.58 -20.63
C ASN A 48 -29.83 -37.60 -21.78
N HIS A 49 -28.52 -37.50 -21.94
CA HIS A 49 -27.73 -37.27 -23.17
C HIS A 49 -26.98 -35.93 -23.39
N THR A 50 -25.67 -36.03 -23.11
CA THR A 50 -24.52 -35.82 -24.03
C THR A 50 -24.01 -34.39 -24.34
N SER A 51 -22.74 -34.16 -23.96
CA SER A 51 -21.81 -33.14 -24.49
C SER A 51 -21.57 -33.28 -26.02
N PRO A 52 -20.99 -32.28 -26.72
CA PRO A 52 -19.52 -32.23 -26.87
C PRO A 52 -18.86 -30.84 -27.10
N ALA A 53 -17.52 -30.83 -26.91
CA ALA A 53 -16.45 -30.10 -27.63
C ALA A 53 -16.50 -28.56 -27.77
N ALA A 54 -15.57 -27.79 -27.18
CA ALA A 54 -14.15 -27.56 -27.53
C ALA A 54 -13.94 -26.59 -28.71
N HIS A 55 -13.45 -25.36 -28.44
CA HIS A 55 -12.61 -24.58 -29.38
C HIS A 55 -11.65 -23.64 -28.64
N SER A 56 -10.36 -23.84 -28.93
CA SER A 56 -9.21 -23.04 -28.55
C SER A 56 -9.18 -21.69 -29.29
N SER A 57 -8.59 -20.65 -28.69
CA SER A 57 -7.87 -19.59 -29.41
C SER A 57 -6.94 -18.82 -28.47
N THR A 58 -5.68 -19.26 -28.49
CA THR A 58 -4.50 -18.57 -27.97
C THR A 58 -4.12 -17.45 -28.95
N THR A 59 -4.04 -16.21 -28.48
CA THR A 59 -3.37 -15.11 -29.18
C THR A 59 -2.38 -14.42 -28.24
N THR A 60 -1.10 -14.73 -28.46
CA THR A 60 0.07 -14.03 -27.93
C THR A 60 0.34 -12.77 -28.75
N PRO A 61 0.48 -11.60 -28.13
CA PRO A 61 1.23 -10.49 -28.69
C PRO A 61 2.57 -10.31 -27.95
N GLN A 62 3.62 -10.72 -28.66
CA GLN A 62 4.81 -9.92 -28.99
C GLN A 62 5.40 -9.02 -27.89
N ALA A 63 6.54 -9.47 -27.36
CA ALA A 63 7.43 -8.72 -26.48
C ALA A 63 7.93 -7.43 -27.15
N SER A 64 7.44 -6.29 -26.67
CA SER A 64 8.15 -5.02 -26.76
C SER A 64 9.06 -4.91 -25.54
N SER A 65 10.36 -4.84 -25.81
CA SER A 65 11.41 -4.55 -24.84
C SER A 65 11.16 -3.18 -24.21
N SER A 66 10.45 -3.14 -23.09
CA SER A 66 10.30 -1.95 -22.27
C SER A 66 11.64 -1.61 -21.62
N PRO A 67 12.14 -0.37 -21.73
CA PRO A 67 13.38 0.04 -21.08
C PRO A 67 13.26 -0.15 -19.56
N SER A 68 14.21 -0.90 -19.00
CA SER A 68 14.25 -1.23 -17.58
C SER A 68 14.38 0.05 -16.76
N ILE A 69 13.50 0.21 -15.77
CA ILE A 69 13.50 1.31 -14.79
C ILE A 69 14.86 1.46 -14.08
N PHE A 70 15.66 0.39 -14.07
CA PHE A 70 17.03 0.38 -13.57
C PHE A 70 17.95 1.36 -14.33
N GLU A 71 17.74 1.57 -15.63
CA GLU A 71 18.50 2.51 -16.47
C GLU A 71 18.13 3.99 -16.21
N LEU A 72 16.93 4.24 -15.67
CA LEU A 72 16.50 5.58 -15.25
C LEU A 72 17.00 5.93 -13.85
N LEU A 73 17.12 4.94 -12.95
CA LEU A 73 17.66 5.15 -11.60
C LEU A 73 19.18 5.31 -11.59
N SER A 74 19.90 4.67 -12.52
CA SER A 74 21.36 4.88 -12.69
C SER A 74 21.71 6.28 -13.21
N ARG A 75 20.76 6.97 -13.86
CA ARG A 75 20.93 8.34 -14.38
C ARG A 75 20.58 9.46 -13.40
N LEU A 76 19.97 9.16 -12.25
CA LEU A 76 19.55 10.17 -11.26
C LEU A 76 20.61 10.51 -10.21
N ASN A 77 21.88 10.15 -10.42
CA ASN A 77 22.98 10.51 -9.50
C ASN A 77 24.13 11.33 -10.12
N PRO A 78 23.89 12.46 -10.82
CA PRO A 78 24.93 13.41 -11.17
C PRO A 78 25.10 14.45 -10.04
N ASP A 79 25.55 14.04 -8.84
CA ASP A 79 25.94 15.02 -7.82
C ASP A 79 27.10 14.51 -6.94
N ALA A 80 28.17 14.12 -7.61
CA ALA A 80 29.51 14.06 -7.02
C ALA A 80 30.36 15.15 -7.68
N ALA A 81 30.05 16.41 -7.37
CA ALA A 81 30.97 17.51 -7.65
C ALA A 81 32.08 17.54 -6.57
N PRO A 82 33.36 17.63 -6.96
CA PRO A 82 34.48 17.77 -6.04
C PRO A 82 34.60 19.24 -5.59
N SER A 83 34.10 19.57 -4.40
CA SER A 83 34.38 20.85 -3.75
C SER A 83 35.79 20.85 -3.18
N GLY A 84 36.71 21.41 -3.96
CA GLY A 84 37.50 22.58 -3.60
C GLY A 84 38.05 22.67 -2.18
N LEU A 85 39.35 22.46 -2.10
CA LEU A 85 40.27 22.90 -1.05
C LEU A 85 39.97 24.33 -0.59
N THR A 86 39.71 24.52 0.70
CA THR A 86 39.99 25.79 1.39
C THR A 86 40.48 25.47 2.80
N GLU A 87 41.79 25.32 2.85
CA GLU A 87 42.66 25.41 4.02
C GLU A 87 42.51 26.79 4.67
N LEU A 88 42.24 26.84 6.00
CA LEU A 88 42.63 27.93 6.90
C LEU A 88 42.50 27.47 8.38
N PRO A 89 43.28 28.09 9.31
CA PRO A 89 43.87 27.42 10.46
C PRO A 89 43.14 27.60 11.80
N LEU A 90 43.50 26.68 12.72
CA LEU A 90 43.30 26.64 14.18
C LEU A 90 43.16 28.00 14.91
N PRO A 91 42.39 28.00 16.01
CA PRO A 91 43.04 28.20 17.31
C PRO A 91 42.60 27.19 18.39
N SER A 92 43.59 26.70 19.13
CA SER A 92 43.44 25.91 20.37
C SER A 92 42.84 26.74 21.52
N PRO A 93 42.16 26.07 22.45
CA PRO A 93 42.42 26.36 23.86
C PRO A 93 42.57 25.10 24.74
N VAL A 94 43.76 24.98 25.32
CA VAL A 94 44.12 24.53 26.69
C VAL A 94 43.20 23.54 27.43
N PRO A 95 43.67 22.32 27.76
CA PRO A 95 43.07 21.48 28.78
C PRO A 95 43.61 21.84 30.18
N LYS A 96 42.72 22.09 31.14
CA LYS A 96 43.08 22.13 32.57
C LYS A 96 43.14 20.71 33.12
N SER A 97 44.34 20.38 33.56
CA SER A 97 44.70 19.23 34.38
C SER A 97 43.90 19.19 35.69
N SER A 98 43.37 18.03 36.03
CA SER A 98 43.13 17.62 37.41
C SER A 98 43.49 16.16 37.52
N GLN A 99 44.68 15.94 38.09
CA GLN A 99 45.17 14.67 38.57
C GLN A 99 44.27 14.18 39.70
N GLN A 100 43.84 12.92 39.63
CA GLN A 100 43.66 12.11 40.83
C GLN A 100 44.04 10.66 40.50
N ASP A 101 45.09 10.23 41.17
CA ASP A 101 45.58 8.86 41.28
C ASP A 101 44.49 7.89 41.74
N ALA A 102 44.34 6.78 41.04
CA ALA A 102 44.01 5.49 41.64
C ALA A 102 44.38 4.34 40.69
N THR A 103 45.44 3.64 41.08
CA THR A 103 45.97 2.39 40.57
C THR A 103 44.85 1.37 40.36
N THR A 104 44.49 1.07 39.10
CA THR A 104 43.66 -0.10 38.78
C THR A 104 44.17 -0.76 37.49
N ASP A 105 44.81 -1.91 37.70
CA ASP A 105 45.02 -3.06 36.84
C ASP A 105 44.58 -2.98 35.34
N PRO A 106 45.50 -3.12 34.37
CA PRO A 106 45.17 -3.24 32.96
C PRO A 106 44.71 -4.68 32.65
N SER A 107 43.44 -4.98 32.88
CA SER A 107 42.81 -6.16 32.28
C SER A 107 42.79 -6.02 30.75
N PRO A 108 43.23 -7.03 29.98
CA PRO A 108 43.20 -6.98 28.53
C PRO A 108 41.73 -6.98 28.08
N VAL A 109 41.24 -5.81 27.68
CA VAL A 109 39.94 -5.65 27.03
C VAL A 109 40.01 -6.41 25.73
N SER A 110 39.48 -7.64 25.73
CA SER A 110 39.30 -8.46 24.54
C SER A 110 38.47 -7.67 23.55
N GLY A 111 39.15 -7.03 22.59
CA GLY A 111 38.58 -6.21 21.54
C GLY A 111 37.75 -7.08 20.60
N ALA A 112 36.52 -7.39 21.02
CA ALA A 112 35.52 -7.87 20.09
C ALA A 112 35.35 -6.78 19.02
N PRO A 113 35.42 -7.13 17.72
CA PRO A 113 35.23 -6.16 16.66
C PRO A 113 33.90 -5.43 16.90
N PRO A 114 33.83 -4.10 16.72
CA PRO A 114 32.63 -3.34 16.97
C PRO A 114 31.48 -3.99 16.18
N ALA A 115 30.47 -4.47 16.92
CA ALA A 115 29.31 -5.10 16.31
C ALA A 115 28.76 -4.14 15.24
N LEU A 116 28.81 -4.56 13.97
CA LEU A 116 28.38 -3.76 12.83
C LEU A 116 26.97 -3.24 13.11
N ASN A 117 26.83 -1.92 13.20
CA ASN A 117 25.56 -1.32 13.59
C ASN A 117 24.60 -1.33 12.40
N LEU A 118 23.83 -2.42 12.29
CA LEU A 118 22.90 -2.68 11.18
C LEU A 118 21.89 -1.54 10.96
N ARG A 119 21.59 -0.74 12.00
CA ARG A 119 20.60 0.34 11.92
C ARG A 119 21.03 1.52 11.05
N TYR A 120 22.34 1.80 10.96
CA TYR A 120 22.87 2.99 10.29
C TYR A 120 23.63 2.68 9.00
N MET A 121 23.46 1.48 8.45
CA MET A 121 24.07 1.12 7.18
C MET A 121 23.48 1.93 6.02
N THR A 122 24.29 2.19 5.00
CA THR A 122 23.78 2.72 3.73
C THR A 122 23.05 1.62 2.96
N VAL A 123 22.17 2.00 2.04
CA VAL A 123 21.44 1.03 1.20
C VAL A 123 22.42 0.13 0.42
N GLN A 124 23.52 0.70 -0.09
CA GLN A 124 24.57 -0.05 -0.81
C GLN A 124 25.25 -1.09 0.08
N GLN A 125 25.54 -0.74 1.34
CA GLN A 125 26.12 -1.66 2.31
C GLN A 125 25.12 -2.77 2.72
N ALA A 126 23.83 -2.47 2.71
CA ALA A 126 22.77 -3.43 3.08
C ALA A 126 22.56 -4.53 2.02
N LEU A 127 22.78 -4.25 0.72
CA LEU A 127 22.55 -5.19 -0.38
C LEU A 127 23.15 -6.59 -0.17
N PRO A 128 24.46 -6.74 0.11
CA PRO A 128 25.04 -8.07 0.32
C PRO A 128 24.47 -8.79 1.55
N HIS A 129 23.96 -8.06 2.55
CA HIS A 129 23.29 -8.65 3.70
C HIS A 129 21.88 -9.14 3.33
N ILE A 130 21.12 -8.34 2.56
CA ILE A 130 19.79 -8.72 2.07
C ILE A 130 19.88 -9.98 1.20
N SER A 131 20.82 -10.03 0.27
CA SER A 131 21.04 -11.20 -0.60
C SER A 131 21.27 -12.48 0.22
N LYS A 132 22.10 -12.42 1.26
CA LYS A 132 22.34 -13.55 2.18
C LYS A 132 21.12 -13.93 3.02
N LEU A 133 20.26 -12.98 3.36
CA LEU A 133 19.03 -13.24 4.11
C LEU A 133 17.98 -13.93 3.24
N VAL A 134 17.77 -13.45 2.01
CA VAL A 134 16.76 -13.98 1.06
C VAL A 134 17.04 -15.44 0.68
N GLN A 135 18.30 -15.85 0.64
CA GLN A 135 18.69 -17.25 0.40
C GLN A 135 18.17 -18.22 1.49
N ARG A 136 17.83 -17.73 2.68
CA ARG A 136 17.34 -18.57 3.78
C ARG A 136 15.83 -18.78 3.66
N ALA A 137 15.39 -20.04 3.50
CA ALA A 137 13.96 -20.38 3.41
C ALA A 137 13.15 -19.89 4.62
N GLU A 138 13.68 -20.07 5.85
CA GLU A 138 13.02 -19.61 7.07
C GLU A 138 12.77 -18.10 7.10
N PHE A 139 13.63 -17.31 6.44
CA PHE A 139 13.46 -15.88 6.34
C PHE A 139 12.30 -15.54 5.39
N ARG A 140 12.28 -16.16 4.20
CA ARG A 140 11.19 -16.00 3.22
C ARG A 140 9.83 -16.36 3.82
N ASP A 141 9.76 -17.48 4.52
CA ASP A 141 8.54 -17.93 5.22
C ASP A 141 8.03 -16.92 6.25
N LYS A 142 8.94 -16.26 6.98
CA LYS A 142 8.57 -15.25 7.97
C LYS A 142 8.07 -13.97 7.30
N ILE A 143 8.70 -13.54 6.20
CA ILE A 143 8.24 -12.39 5.41
C ILE A 143 6.86 -12.68 4.81
N LYS A 144 6.64 -13.87 4.25
CA LYS A 144 5.34 -14.31 3.74
C LYS A 144 4.27 -14.29 4.84
N ARG A 145 4.56 -14.84 6.02
CA ARG A 145 3.67 -14.75 7.20
C ARG A 145 3.41 -13.31 7.68
N MET A 146 4.35 -12.38 7.47
CA MET A 146 4.12 -10.96 7.74
C MET A 146 3.16 -10.34 6.72
N GLN A 147 3.28 -10.68 5.44
CA GLN A 147 2.38 -10.25 4.38
C GLN A 147 0.97 -10.82 4.58
N ASP A 148 0.84 -12.10 4.90
CA ASP A 148 -0.46 -12.72 5.17
C ASP A 148 -1.19 -12.01 6.33
N ARG A 149 -0.47 -11.71 7.41
CA ARG A 149 -1.03 -10.93 8.54
C ARG A 149 -1.42 -9.51 8.14
N GLN A 150 -0.68 -8.89 7.23
CA GLN A 150 -1.05 -7.57 6.69
C GLN A 150 -2.32 -7.67 5.86
N ASN A 151 -2.40 -8.63 4.93
CA ASN A 151 -3.58 -8.86 4.10
C ASN A 151 -4.83 -9.12 4.93
N LEU A 152 -4.72 -9.95 5.98
CA LEU A 152 -5.83 -10.21 6.92
C LEU A 152 -6.27 -8.94 7.66
N LEU A 153 -5.32 -8.10 8.08
CA LEU A 153 -5.65 -6.81 8.71
C LEU A 153 -6.36 -5.88 7.72
N GLU A 154 -5.86 -5.77 6.50
CA GLU A 154 -6.45 -4.93 5.44
C GLU A 154 -7.86 -5.40 5.10
N GLN A 155 -8.08 -6.72 4.96
CA GLN A 155 -9.39 -7.29 4.74
C GLN A 155 -10.35 -7.00 5.90
N SER A 156 -9.89 -7.12 7.16
CA SER A 156 -10.69 -6.77 8.34
C SER A 156 -11.07 -5.29 8.34
N LEU A 157 -10.12 -4.39 8.11
CA LEU A 157 -10.37 -2.94 8.08
C LEU A 157 -11.29 -2.55 6.93
N TYR A 158 -11.17 -3.21 5.78
CA TYR A 158 -12.08 -3.01 4.66
C TYR A 158 -13.51 -3.46 5.00
N SER A 159 -13.66 -4.63 5.63
CA SER A 159 -14.96 -5.11 6.11
C SER A 159 -15.58 -4.14 7.12
N ASP A 160 -14.79 -3.62 8.07
CA ASP A 160 -15.26 -2.63 9.04
C ASP A 160 -15.72 -1.33 8.35
N GLN A 161 -15.00 -0.88 7.32
CA GLN A 161 -15.40 0.29 6.53
C GLN A 161 -16.72 0.05 5.80
N GLN A 162 -16.91 -1.14 5.23
CA GLN A 162 -18.17 -1.52 4.59
C GLN A 162 -19.33 -1.53 5.58
N GLU A 163 -19.11 -2.01 6.80
CA GLU A 163 -20.12 -1.97 7.86
C GLU A 163 -20.60 -0.53 8.17
N VAL A 164 -19.68 0.44 8.18
CA VAL A 164 -20.03 1.87 8.38
C VAL A 164 -20.92 2.37 7.23
N LEU A 165 -20.63 1.98 6.00
CA LEU A 165 -21.41 2.34 4.82
C LEU A 165 -22.79 1.69 4.83
N THR A 166 -22.87 0.37 5.08
CA THR A 166 -24.14 -0.37 5.19
C THR A 166 -25.04 0.21 6.28
N ARG A 167 -24.50 0.53 7.47
CA ARG A 167 -25.28 1.20 8.53
C ARG A 167 -25.80 2.57 8.11
N HIS A 168 -25.08 3.30 7.26
CA HIS A 168 -25.59 4.56 6.73
C HIS A 168 -26.71 4.32 5.71
N GLU A 169 -26.54 3.35 4.81
CA GLU A 169 -27.57 2.97 3.85
C GLU A 169 -28.87 2.53 4.55
N GLU A 170 -28.77 1.72 5.61
CA GLU A 170 -29.91 1.34 6.45
C GLU A 170 -30.61 2.56 7.07
N ARG A 171 -29.85 3.54 7.58
CA ARG A 171 -30.41 4.78 8.14
C ARG A 171 -31.15 5.61 7.08
N VAL A 172 -30.57 5.74 5.89
CA VAL A 172 -31.20 6.43 4.75
C VAL A 172 -32.44 5.68 4.30
N GLY A 173 -32.38 4.35 4.20
CA GLY A 173 -33.51 3.49 3.84
C GLY A 173 -34.66 3.62 4.83
N TYR A 174 -34.37 3.63 6.13
CA TYR A 174 -35.36 3.87 7.18
C TYR A 174 -36.00 5.25 7.08
N ALA A 175 -35.20 6.31 6.91
CA ALA A 175 -35.70 7.67 6.77
C ALA A 175 -36.60 7.83 5.53
N ARG A 176 -36.20 7.24 4.40
CA ARG A 176 -37.00 7.21 3.17
C ARG A 176 -38.31 6.44 3.36
N ASN A 177 -38.26 5.25 3.96
CA ASN A 177 -39.47 4.48 4.23
C ASN A 177 -40.45 5.23 5.15
N ARG A 178 -39.91 5.89 6.19
CA ARG A 178 -40.71 6.75 7.08
C ARG A 178 -41.37 7.91 6.32
N ALA A 179 -40.63 8.60 5.46
CA ALA A 179 -41.15 9.66 4.60
C ALA A 179 -42.30 9.14 3.71
N THR A 180 -42.14 7.96 3.11
CA THR A 180 -43.18 7.30 2.30
C THR A 180 -44.43 6.97 3.11
N ILE A 181 -44.31 6.43 4.32
CA ILE A 181 -45.47 6.07 5.17
C ILE A 181 -46.24 7.31 5.62
N ILE A 182 -45.54 8.41 5.95
CA ILE A 182 -46.16 9.67 6.39
C ILE A 182 -46.76 10.44 5.19
N GLY A 183 -46.31 10.14 3.96
CA GLY A 183 -46.71 10.85 2.75
C GLY A 183 -46.05 12.23 2.62
N VAL A 184 -44.98 12.48 3.36
CA VAL A 184 -44.20 13.72 3.32
C VAL A 184 -42.81 13.38 2.79
N PRO A 185 -42.35 14.01 1.69
CA PRO A 185 -41.02 13.73 1.15
C PRO A 185 -39.92 14.12 2.14
N LEU A 186 -38.80 13.41 2.08
CA LEU A 186 -37.63 13.69 2.92
C LEU A 186 -37.12 15.12 2.64
N SER A 187 -36.90 15.90 3.69
CA SER A 187 -36.43 17.28 3.53
C SER A 187 -34.96 17.33 3.12
N ASP A 188 -34.56 18.32 2.32
CA ASP A 188 -33.16 18.55 1.94
C ASP A 188 -32.26 18.66 3.19
N LYS A 189 -32.75 19.27 4.26
CA LYS A 189 -32.03 19.39 5.53
C LYS A 189 -31.77 18.03 6.18
N GLU A 190 -32.75 17.13 6.17
CA GLU A 190 -32.59 15.77 6.71
C GLU A 190 -31.60 14.96 5.88
N ASN A 191 -31.61 15.16 4.57
CA ASN A 191 -30.65 14.52 3.66
C ASN A 191 -29.21 15.04 3.89
N GLU A 192 -29.04 16.35 4.09
CA GLU A 192 -27.76 16.95 4.45
C GLU A 192 -27.25 16.48 5.82
N GLU A 193 -28.14 16.32 6.79
CA GLU A 193 -27.83 15.77 8.12
C GLU A 193 -27.34 14.31 8.02
N LEU A 194 -28.04 13.47 7.26
CA LEU A 194 -27.63 12.08 7.02
C LEU A 194 -26.25 12.02 6.36
N ALA A 195 -25.99 12.85 5.34
CA ALA A 195 -24.71 12.93 4.67
C ALA A 195 -23.58 13.40 5.61
N SER A 196 -23.85 14.42 6.43
CA SER A 196 -22.92 14.92 7.45
C SER A 196 -22.59 13.85 8.49
N GLN A 197 -23.59 13.04 8.89
CA GLN A 197 -23.39 11.92 9.80
C GLN A 197 -22.49 10.84 9.20
N LEU A 198 -22.66 10.47 7.93
CA LEU A 198 -21.76 9.53 7.27
C LEU A 198 -20.31 10.04 7.26
N ALA A 199 -20.12 11.31 6.89
CA ALA A 199 -18.79 11.92 6.86
C ALA A 199 -18.13 11.91 8.25
N ALA A 200 -18.90 12.19 9.31
CA ALA A 200 -18.43 12.12 10.69
C ALA A 200 -18.07 10.69 11.10
N ASP A 201 -18.91 9.71 10.76
CA ASP A 201 -18.68 8.29 11.09
C ASP A 201 -17.43 7.75 10.38
N LEU A 202 -17.25 8.04 9.09
CA LEU A 202 -16.05 7.67 8.33
C LEU A 202 -14.80 8.33 8.89
N LYS A 203 -14.86 9.63 9.24
CA LYS A 203 -13.73 10.32 9.85
C LYS A 203 -13.34 9.68 11.19
N LYS A 204 -14.32 9.36 12.03
CA LYS A 204 -14.09 8.68 13.32
C LYS A 204 -13.47 7.30 13.11
N PHE A 205 -13.94 6.53 12.13
CA PHE A 205 -13.36 5.24 11.77
C PHE A 205 -11.90 5.37 11.32
N HIS A 206 -11.61 6.28 10.38
CA HIS A 206 -10.26 6.46 9.86
C HIS A 206 -9.26 6.89 10.95
N GLN A 207 -9.63 7.90 11.74
CA GLN A 207 -8.75 8.46 12.78
C GLN A 207 -8.62 7.53 13.98
N GLY A 208 -9.71 6.93 14.43
CA GLY A 208 -9.75 6.16 15.67
C GLY A 208 -9.30 4.70 15.52
N ARG A 209 -9.52 4.09 14.35
CA ARG A 209 -9.30 2.66 14.15
C ARG A 209 -8.27 2.37 13.06
N LEU A 210 -8.48 2.90 11.86
CA LEU A 210 -7.65 2.55 10.70
C LEU A 210 -6.18 2.99 10.86
N LEU A 211 -5.95 4.28 11.14
CA LEU A 211 -4.57 4.79 11.31
C LEU A 211 -3.85 4.13 12.49
N VAL A 212 -4.55 3.97 13.61
CA VAL A 212 -3.99 3.32 14.82
C VAL A 212 -3.59 1.88 14.54
N ALA A 213 -4.44 1.10 13.87
CA ALA A 213 -4.15 -0.28 13.52
C ALA A 213 -2.97 -0.39 12.53
N TRP A 214 -2.90 0.48 11.53
CA TRP A 214 -1.79 0.52 10.58
C TRP A 214 -0.46 0.90 11.22
N ASP A 215 -0.45 1.90 12.10
CA ASP A 215 0.78 2.29 12.81
C ASP A 215 1.26 1.20 13.77
N ALA A 216 0.33 0.52 14.45
CA ALA A 216 0.64 -0.64 15.29
C ALA A 216 1.23 -1.79 14.45
N GLN A 217 0.62 -2.11 13.29
CA GLN A 217 1.12 -3.14 12.39
C GLN A 217 2.49 -2.80 11.83
N ARG A 218 2.71 -1.55 11.39
CA ARG A 218 4.02 -1.07 10.91
C ARG A 218 5.09 -1.24 11.99
N THR A 219 4.80 -0.81 13.21
CA THR A 219 5.71 -0.94 14.35
C THR A 219 6.05 -2.40 14.63
N LYS A 220 5.06 -3.28 14.59
CA LYS A 220 5.25 -4.72 14.77
C LYS A 220 6.13 -5.31 13.67
N GLN A 221 5.85 -5.00 12.41
CA GLN A 221 6.65 -5.45 11.27
C GLN A 221 8.10 -4.95 11.34
N GLN A 222 8.33 -3.68 11.69
CA GLN A 222 9.66 -3.12 11.89
C GLN A 222 10.44 -3.86 12.98
N LYS A 223 9.82 -4.12 14.14
CA LYS A 223 10.44 -4.90 15.23
C LYS A 223 10.77 -6.33 14.82
N GLU A 224 9.87 -6.98 14.09
CA GLU A 224 10.09 -8.35 13.61
C GLU A 224 11.22 -8.40 12.57
N MET A 225 11.28 -7.46 11.63
CA MET A 225 12.40 -7.38 10.67
C MET A 225 13.73 -7.03 11.35
N GLU A 226 13.70 -6.17 12.36
CA GLU A 226 14.87 -5.88 13.19
C GLU A 226 15.37 -7.16 13.89
N ALA A 227 14.46 -7.95 14.47
CA ALA A 227 14.79 -9.23 15.09
C ALA A 227 15.33 -10.28 14.10
N LEU A 228 14.94 -10.19 12.83
CA LEU A 228 15.50 -11.00 11.75
C LEU A 228 16.86 -10.51 11.23
N GLY A 229 17.36 -9.39 11.76
CA GLY A 229 18.64 -8.81 11.37
C GLY A 229 18.60 -8.12 10.01
N VAL A 230 17.43 -7.66 9.56
CA VAL A 230 17.31 -6.89 8.32
C VAL A 230 17.97 -5.52 8.53
N PRO A 231 18.95 -5.12 7.69
CA PRO A 231 19.62 -3.83 7.83
C PRO A 231 18.65 -2.65 7.74
N CYS A 232 18.97 -1.55 8.41
CA CYS A 232 18.21 -0.31 8.44
C CYS A 232 16.80 -0.41 9.06
N MET A 233 16.33 -1.61 9.44
CA MET A 233 15.00 -1.81 10.01
C MET A 233 15.04 -1.63 11.52
N PHE A 234 14.33 -0.60 11.99
CA PHE A 234 14.10 -0.30 13.40
C PHE A 234 12.89 0.62 13.51
N VAL A 235 12.27 0.68 14.69
CA VAL A 235 11.13 1.57 14.91
C VAL A 235 11.59 3.02 14.87
N THR A 236 11.05 3.80 13.93
CA THR A 236 11.43 5.20 13.73
C THR A 236 10.28 6.04 13.21
N SER A 237 10.28 7.32 13.58
CA SER A 237 9.40 8.36 13.04
C SER A 237 10.16 9.35 12.15
N GLU A 238 11.46 9.16 11.96
CA GLU A 238 12.30 10.04 11.15
C GLU A 238 12.09 9.76 9.64
N GLN A 239 11.68 10.79 8.88
CA GLN A 239 11.36 10.65 7.46
C GLN A 239 12.53 10.13 6.62
N ALA A 240 13.76 10.59 6.89
CA ALA A 240 14.95 10.12 6.17
C ALA A 240 15.22 8.63 6.42
N ALA A 241 15.03 8.16 7.66
CA ALA A 241 15.15 6.75 7.99
C ALA A 241 14.04 5.90 7.33
N LEU A 242 12.79 6.39 7.33
CA LEU A 242 11.67 5.72 6.65
C LEU A 242 11.91 5.57 5.14
N GLN A 243 12.44 6.61 4.49
CA GLN A 243 12.80 6.50 3.06
C GLN A 243 13.89 5.45 2.82
N ARG A 244 14.90 5.35 3.70
CA ARG A 244 15.91 4.29 3.61
C ARG A 244 15.29 2.91 3.80
N GLN A 245 14.44 2.74 4.81
CA GLN A 245 13.71 1.49 5.07
C GLN A 245 12.85 1.09 3.88
N GLN A 246 12.13 2.03 3.26
CA GLN A 246 11.32 1.78 2.07
C GLN A 246 12.16 1.29 0.89
N LYS A 247 13.34 1.88 0.67
CA LYS A 247 14.27 1.43 -0.39
C LYS A 247 14.76 0.02 -0.11
N VAL A 248 15.20 -0.27 1.12
CA VAL A 248 15.65 -1.62 1.54
C VAL A 248 14.53 -2.64 1.37
N LEU A 249 13.31 -2.32 1.82
CA LEU A 249 12.16 -3.21 1.74
C LEU A 249 11.75 -3.48 0.29
N ARG A 250 11.78 -2.48 -0.60
CA ARG A 250 11.51 -2.69 -2.03
C ARG A 250 12.47 -3.72 -2.63
N ILE A 251 13.77 -3.54 -2.40
CA ILE A 251 14.81 -4.44 -2.91
C ILE A 251 14.62 -5.84 -2.31
N LEU A 252 14.30 -5.92 -1.03
CA LEU A 252 14.06 -7.18 -0.35
C LEU A 252 12.87 -7.95 -0.94
N LEU A 253 11.76 -7.27 -1.21
CA LEU A 253 10.58 -7.89 -1.82
C LEU A 253 10.85 -8.31 -3.27
N GLU A 254 11.55 -7.48 -4.04
CA GLU A 254 11.95 -7.80 -5.42
C GLU A 254 12.84 -9.05 -5.47
N SER A 255 13.85 -9.14 -4.60
CA SER A 255 14.72 -10.31 -4.49
C SER A 255 14.00 -11.58 -4.03
N ILE A 256 12.96 -11.46 -3.18
CA ILE A 256 12.16 -12.62 -2.78
C ILE A 256 11.34 -13.14 -3.96
N ASN A 257 10.66 -12.25 -4.69
CA ASN A 257 9.86 -12.63 -5.85
C ASN A 257 10.73 -13.27 -6.95
N GLU A 258 11.90 -12.68 -7.24
CA GLU A 258 12.85 -13.26 -8.21
C GLU A 258 13.34 -14.66 -7.80
N SER A 259 13.50 -14.90 -6.49
CA SER A 259 13.90 -16.22 -5.98
C SER A 259 12.79 -17.27 -6.07
N GLU A 260 11.51 -16.86 -6.03
CA GLU A 260 10.37 -17.78 -6.18
C GLU A 260 10.17 -18.21 -7.64
N ASP A 261 10.51 -17.35 -8.62
CA ASP A 261 10.37 -17.66 -10.05
C ASP A 261 11.42 -18.67 -10.58
N MET A 262 12.50 -18.90 -9.82
CA MET A 262 13.59 -19.81 -10.19
C MET A 262 13.44 -21.23 -9.61
N GLU A 263 12.50 -21.46 -8.70
CA GLU A 263 12.19 -22.79 -8.12
C GLU A 263 11.09 -23.51 -8.93
#